data_AF-D3V4N6-F1
#
_entry.id   AF-D3V4N6-F1
#
_cell.length_a   1.000
_cell.length_b   1.000
_cell.length_c   1.000
_cell.angle_alpha   90.00
_cell.angle_beta   90.00
_cell.angle_gamma   90.00
#
_symmetry.space_group_name_H-M   'P 1'
#
loop_
_entity.id
_entity.type
_entity.pdbx_description
1 polymer ?
#
loop_
_entity_poly.entity_id
_entity_poly.type
_entity_poly.pdbx_seq_one_letter_code
_entity_poly.pdbx_strand_id
1 'polypeptide(L)' 'MKVEALDRHGKAMVVESEDFLSIVMQHEIDHLNGIVFIDYLSPLKRQMALKKVKKFLSNKTS' A
#
# COMPACT_ATOMS: atom_id res chain seq x y z
N MET A 1 -11.60 -8.41 8.86
CA MET A 1 -10.56 -7.49 9.40
C MET A 1 -11.23 -6.34 10.11
N LYS A 2 -10.72 -5.91 11.27
CA LYS A 2 -11.22 -4.75 12.03
C LYS A 2 -10.14 -3.66 12.06
N VAL A 3 -10.51 -2.44 11.69
CA VAL A 3 -9.64 -1.24 11.74
C VAL A 3 -10.30 -0.19 12.62
N GLU A 4 -9.51 0.40 13.51
CA GLU A 4 -9.94 1.49 14.38
C GLU A 4 -9.27 2.79 13.88
N ALA A 5 -10.08 3.81 13.60
CA ALA A 5 -9.61 5.05 13.02
C ALA A 5 -10.44 6.25 13.54
N LEU A 6 -9.96 7.45 13.23
CA LEU A 6 -10.73 8.68 13.41
C LEU A 6 -11.26 9.12 12.05
N ASP A 7 -12.51 9.56 12.01
CA ASP A 7 -13.04 10.24 10.83
C ASP A 7 -12.38 11.62 10.64
N ARG A 8 -12.72 12.31 9.54
CA ARG A 8 -12.19 13.64 9.23
C ARG A 8 -12.51 14.73 10.26
N HIS A 9 -13.41 14.46 11.20
CA HIS A 9 -13.80 15.36 12.28
C HIS A 9 -13.22 14.93 13.63
N GLY A 10 -12.35 13.91 13.66
CA GLY A 10 -11.71 13.39 14.86
C GLY A 10 -12.58 12.44 15.68
N LYS A 11 -13.74 12.00 15.15
CA LYS A 11 -14.62 11.06 15.85
C LYS A 11 -14.15 9.63 15.61
N ALA A 12 -14.07 8.84 16.68
CA ALA A 12 -13.69 7.44 16.60
C ALA A 12 -14.72 6.62 15.80
N MET A 13 -14.20 5.78 14.92
CA MET A 13 -14.96 4.84 14.11
C MET A 13 -14.23 3.51 14.00
N VAL A 14 -15.00 2.44 13.84
CA VAL A 14 -14.52 1.08 13.61
C VAL A 14 -15.03 0.64 12.26
N VAL A 15 -14.12 0.16 11.41
CA VAL A 15 -14.45 -0.42 10.11
C VAL A 15 -14.16 -1.91 10.14
N GLU A 16 -15.20 -2.71 9.96
CA GLU A 16 -15.11 -4.16 9.81
C GLU A 16 -15.42 -4.54 8.36
N SER A 17 -14.49 -5.23 7.71
CA SER A 17 -14.65 -5.71 6.35
C SER A 17 -13.80 -6.95 6.11
N GLU A 18 -14.30 -7.86 5.27
CA GLU A 18 -13.59 -9.06 4.82
C GLU A 18 -13.32 -9.06 3.30
N ASP A 19 -13.86 -8.06 2.60
CA ASP A 19 -13.80 -7.97 1.15
C ASP A 19 -12.61 -7.13 0.68
N PHE A 20 -12.67 -6.63 -0.55
CA PHE A 20 -11.66 -5.77 -1.17
C PHE A 20 -11.26 -4.56 -0.31
N LEU A 21 -12.20 -3.98 0.44
CA LEU A 21 -11.91 -2.86 1.33
C LEU A 21 -10.89 -3.24 2.41
N SER A 22 -10.92 -4.47 2.92
CA SER A 22 -9.92 -4.95 3.89
C SER A 22 -8.50 -4.94 3.31
N ILE A 23 -8.36 -5.26 2.02
CA ILE A 23 -7.06 -5.28 1.32
C ILE A 23 -6.55 -3.85 1.14
N VAL A 24 -7.42 -2.94 0.69
CA VAL A 24 -7.06 -1.53 0.50
C VAL A 24 -6.67 -0.89 1.83
N MET A 25 -7.43 -1.12 2.90
CA MET A 25 -7.10 -0.57 4.22
C MET A 25 -5.73 -1.04 4.72
N GLN A 26 -5.39 -2.32 4.56
CA GLN A 26 -4.06 -2.83 4.90
C GLN A 26 -2.97 -2.15 4.08
N HIS A 27 -3.18 -2.00 2.77
CA HIS A 27 -2.23 -1.34 1.88
C HIS A 27 -1.94 0.10 2.30
N GLU A 28 -2.97 0.88 2.60
CA GLU A 28 -2.79 2.27 3.03
C GLU A 28 -2.17 2.37 4.43
N ILE A 29 -2.52 1.47 5.35
CA ILE A 29 -1.91 1.42 6.69
C ILE A 29 -0.42 1.05 6.59
N ASP A 30 -0.05 0.11 5.71
CA ASP A 30 1.35 -0.26 5.47
C ASP A 30 2.17 0.94 4.98
N HIS A 31 1.60 1.79 4.12
CA HIS A 31 2.27 3.02 3.69
C HIS A 31 2.56 3.97 4.85
N LEU A 32 1.70 4.06 5.87
CA LEU A 32 1.96 4.86 7.07
C LEU A 32 3.16 4.33 7.87
N ASN A 33 3.43 3.03 7.76
CA ASN A 33 4.59 2.38 8.37
C ASN A 33 5.83 2.36 7.44
N GLY A 34 5.74 2.99 6.26
CA GLY A 34 6.81 2.97 5.25
C GLY A 34 6.99 1.63 4.55
N ILE A 35 6.03 0.70 4.68
CA ILE A 35 6.03 -0.61 4.04
C ILE A 35 5.28 -0.49 2.72
N VAL A 36 5.91 -0.94 1.63
CA VAL A 36 5.25 -1.00 0.32
C VAL A 36 4.99 -2.45 -0.08
N PHE A 37 3.95 -2.69 -0.89
CA PHE A 37 3.56 -4.06 -1.26
C PHE A 37 4.70 -4.90 -1.87
N ILE A 38 5.69 -4.26 -2.52
CA ILE A 38 6.83 -4.94 -3.13
C ILE A 38 7.78 -5.54 -2.10
N ASP A 39 7.72 -5.12 -0.84
CA ASP A 39 8.55 -5.65 0.25
C ASP A 39 8.07 -7.04 0.70
N TYR A 40 6.82 -7.40 0.43
CA TYR A 40 6.30 -8.77 0.62
C TYR A 40 6.65 -9.71 -0.53
N LEU A 41 7.20 -9.21 -1.64
CA LEU A 41 7.60 -10.04 -2.77
C LEU A 41 8.97 -10.69 -2.54
N SER A 42 9.21 -11.83 -3.18
CA SER A 42 10.55 -12.43 -3.19
C SER A 42 11.61 -11.47 -3.75
N PRO A 43 12.88 -11.57 -3.33
CA PRO A 43 13.93 -10.63 -3.73
C PRO A 43 14.04 -10.42 -5.25
N LEU A 44 13.90 -11.51 -6.02
CA LEU A 44 13.91 -11.45 -7.49
C LEU A 44 12.74 -10.64 -8.06
N LYS A 45 11.51 -10.87 -7.56
CA LYS A 45 10.31 -10.14 -8.01
C LYS A 45 10.40 -8.66 -7.64
N ARG A 46 10.91 -8.35 -6.44
CA ARG A 46 11.17 -6.98 -5.99
C ARG A 46 12.16 -6.25 -6.91
N GLN A 47 13.28 -6.90 -7.25
CA GLN A 47 14.27 -6.36 -8.19
C GLN A 47 13.67 -6.08 -9.58
N MET A 48 12.82 -6.99 -10.08
CA MET A 48 12.12 -6.80 -11.36
C MET A 48 11.16 -5.61 -11.32
N ALA A 49 10.41 -5.45 -10.23
CA ALA A 49 9.50 -4.32 -10.04
C ALA A 49 10.25 -2.98 -10.05
N LEU A 50 11.34 -2.88 -9.28
CA LEU A 50 12.20 -1.68 -9.23
C LEU A 50 12.79 -1.36 -10.61
N LYS A 51 13.24 -2.38 -11.37
CA LYS A 51 13.77 -2.20 -12.72
C LYS A 51 12.71 -1.65 -13.68
N LYS A 52 11.47 -2.14 -13.60
CA LYS A 52 10.34 -1.63 -14.40
C LYS A 52 10.03 -0.17 -14.07
N VAL A 53 9.96 0.17 -12.78
CA VAL A 53 9.73 1.56 -12.32
C VAL A 53 10.84 2.48 -12.82
N LYS A 54 12.11 2.09 -12.64
CA LYS A 54 13.26 2.88 -13.13
C LYS A 54 13.20 3.13 -14.64
N LYS A 55 12.86 2.11 -15.43
CA LYS A 55 12.68 2.24 -16.88
C LYS A 55 11.53 3.19 -17.24
N PHE A 56 10.40 3.07 -16.55
CA PHE A 56 9.25 3.95 -16.76
C PHE A 56 9.58 5.41 -16.46
N LEU A 57 10.30 5.67 -15.36
CA LEU A 57 10.74 7.02 -15.00
C LEU A 57 11.70 7.60 -16.05
N SER A 58 12.69 6.80 -16.50
CA SER A 58 13.65 7.22 -17.54
C SER A 58 12.96 7.61 -18.85
N ASN A 59 11.94 6.86 -19.27
CA ASN A 59 11.22 7.10 -20.52
C ASN A 59 10.29 8.32 -20.50
N LYS A 60 9.93 8.84 -19.32
CA LYS A 60 9.09 10.06 -19.19
C LYS A 60 9.90 11.36 -19.30
N THR A 61 11.22 11.28 -19.24
CA THR A 61 12.15 12.42 -19.28
C THR A 61 12.77 12.67 -20.67
N SER A 62 12.25 12.02 -21.72
CA SER A 62 12.63 12.24 -23.12
C SER A 62 11.43 12.66 -23.96
#